data_AF-A0A7W2MJX4-F1
#
_entry.id   AF-A0A7W2MJX4-F1
#
_cell.length_a   1.000
_cell.length_b   1.000
_cell.length_c   1.000
_cell.angle_alpha   90.00
_cell.angle_beta   90.00
_cell.angle_gamma   90.00
#
_symmetry.space_group_name_H-M   'P 1'
#
loop_
_entity.id
_entity.type
_entity.pdbx_description
1 polymer ?
#
loop_
_entity_poly.entity_id
_entity_poly.type
_entity_poly.pdbx_seq_one_letter_code
_entity_poly.pdbx_strand_id
1 'polypeptide(L)'
;MKKALLILSLASILMSCASTNAKQEKKEYLDLTNDYDQSTLAQYWKVSKRVDPKYPINAARQNISGCVEVLIGINEKGEVDGYKINKSYPKRVFDQSTQAALMAWKYEPTKENASHQPVLTLIQMDFQVKRSSTDDSFEKHCVNKSV
;
A
#
# COMPACT_ATOMS: atom_id res chain seq x y z
N MET A 1 30.42 -65.39 -35.78
CA MET A 1 29.42 -64.38 -36.18
C MET A 1 29.04 -63.55 -34.95
N LYS A 2 29.23 -62.22 -35.04
CA LYS A 2 28.57 -61.13 -34.27
C LYS A 2 28.78 -61.09 -32.74
N LYS A 3 29.68 -60.21 -32.24
CA LYS A 3 29.47 -58.82 -31.71
C LYS A 3 29.17 -58.86 -30.20
N ALA A 4 30.09 -58.38 -29.34
CA ALA A 4 30.18 -56.99 -28.82
C ALA A 4 28.99 -56.65 -27.90
N LEU A 5 29.07 -56.00 -26.73
CA LEU A 5 30.06 -55.17 -26.04
C LEU A 5 29.46 -54.93 -24.61
N LEU A 6 30.30 -54.68 -23.59
CA LEU A 6 30.20 -53.67 -22.50
C LEU A 6 28.80 -53.32 -21.90
N ILE A 7 28.57 -53.09 -20.60
CA ILE A 7 29.22 -52.19 -19.62
C ILE A 7 28.53 -52.33 -18.24
N LEU A 8 29.33 -52.14 -17.20
CA LEU A 8 29.00 -51.99 -15.78
C LEU A 8 28.45 -50.57 -15.50
N SER A 9 27.31 -50.41 -14.80
CA SER A 9 26.95 -49.12 -14.21
C SER A 9 26.17 -49.21 -12.89
N LEU A 10 26.88 -48.73 -11.87
CA LEU A 10 26.53 -48.32 -10.53
C LEU A 10 25.23 -47.47 -10.48
N ALA A 11 24.22 -47.93 -9.74
CA ALA A 11 22.99 -47.16 -9.53
C ALA A 11 23.13 -46.27 -8.28
N SER A 12 23.59 -45.03 -8.48
CA SER A 12 23.59 -43.97 -7.47
C SER A 12 22.18 -43.38 -7.38
N ILE A 13 21.47 -43.65 -6.29
CA ILE A 13 20.19 -42.99 -5.99
C ILE A 13 20.52 -41.61 -5.40
N LEU A 14 20.53 -40.57 -6.24
CA LEU A 14 20.52 -39.19 -5.77
C LEU A 14 19.10 -38.83 -5.34
N MET A 15 18.92 -38.74 -4.02
CA MET A 15 17.73 -38.22 -3.38
C MET A 15 17.65 -36.72 -3.70
N SER A 16 16.87 -36.38 -4.73
CA SER A 16 16.65 -35.01 -5.16
C SER A 16 15.83 -34.29 -4.09
N CYS A 17 16.46 -33.37 -3.35
CA CYS A 17 15.73 -32.41 -2.54
C CYS A 17 14.83 -31.60 -3.48
N ALA A 18 13.51 -31.72 -3.32
CA ALA A 18 12.59 -30.77 -3.92
C ALA A 18 12.81 -29.42 -3.23
N SER A 19 13.67 -28.59 -3.81
CA SER A 19 13.75 -27.18 -3.46
C SER A 19 12.45 -26.55 -3.94
N THR A 20 11.44 -26.49 -3.05
CA THR A 20 10.27 -25.64 -3.27
C THR A 20 10.81 -24.22 -3.30
N ASN A 21 11.11 -23.73 -4.50
CA ASN A 21 11.16 -22.30 -4.76
C ASN A 21 9.81 -21.77 -4.31
N ALA A 22 9.78 -21.09 -3.16
CA ALA A 22 8.67 -20.26 -2.75
C ALA A 22 8.52 -19.18 -3.81
N LYS A 23 7.78 -19.50 -4.88
CA LYS A 23 7.34 -18.54 -5.88
C LYS A 23 6.46 -17.58 -5.11
N GLN A 24 7.04 -16.45 -4.70
CA GLN A 24 6.33 -15.30 -4.14
C GLN A 24 5.08 -15.10 -5.00
N GLU A 25 3.90 -15.40 -4.46
CA GLU A 25 2.63 -15.08 -5.08
C GLU A 25 2.59 -13.55 -5.22
N LYS A 26 2.91 -13.06 -6.42
CA LYS A 26 2.70 -11.67 -6.80
C LYS A 26 1.18 -11.50 -6.85
N LYS A 27 0.56 -11.15 -5.71
CA LYS A 27 -0.83 -10.68 -5.67
C LYS A 27 -1.00 -9.66 -6.79
N GLU A 28 -1.91 -9.93 -7.71
CA GLU A 28 -2.17 -9.09 -8.88
C GLU A 28 -3.07 -7.92 -8.45
N TYR A 29 -2.46 -6.86 -7.92
CA TYR A 29 -3.17 -5.63 -7.62
C TYR A 29 -3.43 -4.85 -8.91
N LEU A 30 -4.65 -4.34 -9.08
CA LEU A 30 -4.96 -3.33 -10.06
C LEU A 30 -4.34 -2.00 -9.61
N ASP A 31 -3.45 -1.44 -10.42
CA ASP A 31 -2.75 -0.21 -10.09
C ASP A 31 -3.59 1.04 -10.41
N LEU A 32 -4.06 1.71 -9.37
CA LEU A 32 -4.85 2.93 -9.41
C LEU A 32 -4.04 4.16 -8.93
N THR A 33 -2.70 4.10 -8.88
CA THR A 33 -1.90 5.22 -8.34
C THR A 33 -1.85 6.43 -9.28
N ASN A 34 -2.20 6.26 -10.55
CA ASN A 34 -2.21 7.34 -11.53
C ASN A 34 -3.52 8.15 -11.50
N ASP A 35 -4.51 7.72 -10.71
CA ASP A 35 -5.77 8.41 -10.55
C ASP A 35 -5.69 9.41 -9.39
N TYR A 36 -5.45 10.68 -9.71
CA TYR A 36 -5.28 11.74 -8.73
C TYR A 36 -6.60 12.16 -8.05
N ASP A 37 -7.74 11.92 -8.69
CA ASP A 37 -9.05 12.36 -8.19
C ASP A 37 -9.77 11.30 -7.33
N GLN A 38 -9.12 10.13 -7.09
CA GLN A 38 -9.66 8.98 -6.33
C GLN A 38 -11.04 8.48 -6.82
N SER A 39 -11.50 8.96 -7.98
CA SER A 39 -12.81 8.66 -8.54
C SER A 39 -12.89 7.21 -9.03
N THR A 40 -11.77 6.68 -9.50
CA THR A 40 -11.62 5.29 -9.91
C THR A 40 -11.61 4.37 -8.70
N LEU A 41 -10.95 4.73 -7.59
CA LEU A 41 -10.98 3.92 -6.37
C LEU A 41 -12.42 3.72 -5.88
N ALA A 42 -13.23 4.78 -5.90
CA ALA A 42 -14.63 4.73 -5.48
C ALA A 42 -15.50 3.84 -6.37
N GLN A 43 -15.08 3.52 -7.60
CA GLN A 43 -15.75 2.53 -8.45
C GLN A 43 -15.50 1.09 -7.96
N TYR A 44 -14.42 0.82 -7.24
CA TYR A 44 -14.07 -0.52 -6.79
C TYR A 44 -14.34 -0.77 -5.30
N TRP A 45 -14.04 0.22 -4.47
CA TRP A 45 -14.05 0.09 -3.02
C TRP A 45 -14.70 1.30 -2.37
N LYS A 46 -15.62 1.03 -1.46
CA LYS A 46 -16.25 2.04 -0.61
C LYS A 46 -15.66 1.94 0.79
N VAL A 47 -15.22 3.06 1.37
CA VAL A 47 -14.78 3.09 2.77
C VAL A 47 -15.95 2.74 3.68
N SER A 48 -15.85 1.62 4.40
CA SER A 48 -16.86 1.17 5.37
C SER A 48 -16.49 1.54 6.80
N LYS A 49 -15.20 1.58 7.11
CA LYS A 49 -14.69 2.08 8.39
C LYS A 49 -13.51 3.01 8.15
N ARG A 50 -13.65 4.23 8.69
CA ARG A 50 -12.59 5.25 8.68
C ARG A 50 -12.10 5.49 10.11
N VAL A 51 -10.79 5.58 10.28
CA VAL A 51 -10.14 5.94 11.53
C VAL A 51 -9.22 7.12 11.26
N ASP A 52 -9.45 8.25 11.90
CA ASP A 52 -8.61 9.42 11.72
C ASP A 52 -7.25 9.24 12.42
N PRO A 53 -6.15 9.74 11.82
CA PRO A 53 -4.84 9.65 12.44
C PRO A 53 -4.76 10.51 13.70
N LYS A 54 -4.15 9.95 14.74
CA LYS A 54 -3.87 10.68 15.97
C LYS A 54 -2.81 11.74 15.71
N TYR A 55 -3.11 12.99 16.06
CA TYR A 55 -2.16 14.07 15.94
C TYR A 55 -0.96 13.88 16.90
N PRO A 56 0.30 13.92 16.43
CA PRO A 56 1.47 13.84 17.31
C PRO A 56 1.50 14.98 18.32
N ILE A 57 1.60 14.66 19.62
CA ILE A 57 1.53 15.64 20.72
C ILE A 57 2.57 16.76 20.56
N ASN A 58 3.80 16.41 20.17
CA ASN A 58 4.88 17.38 19.98
C ASN A 58 4.58 18.35 18.82
N ALA A 59 4.06 17.84 17.70
CA ALA A 59 3.66 18.66 16.55
C ALA A 59 2.50 19.60 16.92
N ALA A 60 1.49 19.09 17.64
CA ALA A 60 0.35 19.89 18.10
C ALA A 60 0.80 21.04 19.02
N ARG A 61 1.69 20.77 19.98
CA ARG A 61 2.25 21.79 20.89
C ARG A 61 3.05 22.87 20.14
N GLN A 62 3.71 22.48 19.05
CA GLN A 62 4.54 23.37 18.23
C GLN A 62 3.76 24.02 17.09
N ASN A 63 2.46 23.76 16.95
CA ASN A 63 1.62 24.22 15.83
C ASN A 63 2.18 23.82 14.45
N ILE A 64 2.80 22.65 14.34
CA ILE A 64 3.37 22.15 13.08
C ILE A 64 2.28 21.44 12.31
N SER A 65 1.88 21.95 11.15
CA SER A 65 1.01 21.27 10.19
C SER A 65 1.81 20.42 9.19
N GLY A 66 1.13 19.55 8.46
CA GLY A 66 1.75 18.77 7.39
C GLY A 66 0.85 17.72 6.78
N CYS A 67 1.43 16.86 5.95
CA CYS A 67 0.72 15.85 5.19
C CYS A 67 1.59 14.62 4.95
N VAL A 68 0.93 13.51 4.68
CA VAL A 68 1.58 12.25 4.30
C VAL A 68 0.80 11.61 3.17
N GLU A 69 1.46 11.39 2.04
CA GLU A 69 0.94 10.62 0.91
C GLU A 69 1.52 9.20 0.98
N VAL A 70 0.64 8.22 0.97
CA VAL A 70 0.97 6.82 1.21
C VAL A 70 0.40 5.94 0.11
N LEU A 71 1.28 5.10 -0.45
CA LEU A 71 0.89 3.98 -1.29
C LEU A 71 0.38 2.85 -0.41
N ILE A 72 -0.87 2.46 -0.63
CA ILE A 72 -1.50 1.34 0.07
C ILE A 72 -2.06 0.31 -0.89
N GLY A 73 -2.10 -0.94 -0.43
CA GLY A 73 -2.85 -2.02 -1.07
C GLY A 73 -4.14 -2.28 -0.29
N ILE A 74 -5.27 -2.36 -0.99
CA ILE A 74 -6.54 -2.88 -0.46
C ILE A 74 -6.71 -4.28 -1.01
N ASN A 75 -6.79 -5.27 -0.13
CA ASN A 75 -6.90 -6.66 -0.52
C ASN A 75 -8.35 -7.11 -0.75
N GLU A 76 -8.53 -8.37 -1.14
CA GLU A 76 -9.84 -8.99 -1.43
C GLU A 76 -10.82 -8.94 -0.25
N LYS A 77 -10.32 -8.79 0.98
CA LYS A 77 -11.12 -8.68 2.20
C LYS A 77 -11.49 -7.24 2.54
N GLY A 78 -11.10 -6.27 1.70
CA GLY A 78 -11.28 -4.85 1.97
C GLY A 78 -10.39 -4.34 3.10
N GLU A 79 -9.27 -5.01 3.37
CA GLU A 79 -8.31 -4.60 4.39
C GLU A 79 -7.07 -3.97 3.75
N VAL A 80 -6.47 -3.00 4.46
CA VAL A 80 -5.18 -2.44 4.06
C VAL A 80 -4.07 -3.41 4.45
N ASP A 81 -3.29 -3.92 3.47
CA ASP A 81 -2.23 -4.90 3.72
C ASP A 81 -0.85 -4.53 3.14
N GLY A 82 -0.76 -3.40 2.46
CA GLY A 82 0.49 -2.81 1.96
C GLY A 82 0.64 -1.35 2.40
N TYR A 83 1.87 -0.92 2.68
CA TYR A 83 2.17 0.45 3.09
C TYR A 83 3.55 0.88 2.62
N LYS A 84 3.61 2.01 1.91
CA LYS A 84 4.86 2.68 1.55
C LYS A 84 4.64 4.19 1.51
N ILE A 85 5.46 4.95 2.23
CA ILE A 85 5.46 6.41 2.15
C ILE A 85 5.88 6.85 0.74
N ASN A 86 5.03 7.60 0.06
CA ASN A 86 5.35 8.24 -1.21
C ASN A 86 5.92 9.66 -0.99
N LYS A 87 5.21 10.47 -0.18
CA LYS A 87 5.63 11.82 0.23
C LYS A 87 5.26 12.08 1.68
N SER A 88 6.05 12.90 2.37
CA SER A 88 5.80 13.28 3.75
C SER A 88 6.39 14.65 4.04
N TYR A 89 5.57 15.52 4.63
CA TYR A 89 5.97 16.85 5.05
C TYR A 89 5.36 17.18 6.43
N PRO A 90 6.16 17.66 7.38
CA PRO A 90 7.60 17.51 7.46
C PRO A 90 7.96 16.02 7.57
N LYS A 91 9.10 15.63 7.00
CA LYS A 91 9.51 14.22 6.92
C LYS A 91 9.46 13.54 8.29
N ARG A 92 8.77 12.38 8.35
CA ARG A 92 8.68 11.50 9.53
C ARG A 92 7.92 12.04 10.73
N VAL A 93 7.34 13.24 10.66
CA VAL A 93 6.57 13.80 11.78
C VAL A 93 5.23 13.09 11.93
N PHE A 94 4.58 12.77 10.81
CA PHE A 94 3.21 12.26 10.75
C PHE A 94 3.09 10.83 10.23
N ASP A 95 4.19 10.22 9.80
CA ASP A 95 4.23 8.91 9.11
C ASP A 95 3.62 7.81 10.00
N GLN A 96 4.05 7.71 11.26
CA GLN A 96 3.58 6.68 12.19
C GLN A 96 2.08 6.84 12.49
N SER A 97 1.61 8.08 12.71
CA SER A 97 0.19 8.37 12.93
C SER A 97 -0.67 7.98 11.73
N THR A 98 -0.14 8.25 10.53
CA THR A 98 -0.78 7.90 9.26
C THR A 98 -0.86 6.39 9.08
N GLN A 99 0.24 5.67 9.32
CA GLN A 99 0.28 4.21 9.25
C GLN A 99 -0.74 3.57 10.19
N ALA A 100 -0.76 4.01 11.46
CA ALA A 100 -1.63 3.46 12.48
C ALA A 100 -3.12 3.64 12.12
N ALA A 101 -3.49 4.78 11.54
CA ALA A 101 -4.84 5.02 11.06
C ALA A 101 -5.19 4.15 9.86
N LEU A 102 -4.37 4.17 8.80
CA LEU A 102 -4.64 3.45 7.56
C LEU A 102 -4.79 1.93 7.76
N MET A 103 -3.96 1.34 8.63
CA MET A 103 -4.08 -0.10 8.96
C MET A 103 -5.40 -0.47 9.65
N ALA A 104 -6.11 0.52 10.21
CA ALA A 104 -7.40 0.33 10.86
C ALA A 104 -8.61 0.63 9.94
N TRP A 105 -8.36 1.11 8.71
CA TRP A 105 -9.43 1.34 7.73
C TRP A 105 -9.95 0.02 7.19
N LYS A 106 -11.24 0.02 6.83
CA LYS A 106 -11.90 -1.09 6.15
C LYS A 106 -12.68 -0.57 4.96
N TYR A 107 -12.74 -1.39 3.94
CA TYR A 107 -13.45 -1.15 2.70
C TYR A 107 -14.46 -2.27 2.45
N GLU A 108 -15.55 -1.91 1.81
CA GLU A 108 -16.51 -2.85 1.23
C GLU A 108 -16.44 -2.76 -0.29
N PRO A 109 -16.55 -3.89 -1.01
CA PRO A 109 -16.58 -3.87 -2.47
C PRO A 109 -17.85 -3.16 -2.95
N THR A 110 -17.73 -2.48 -4.08
CA THR A 110 -18.87 -1.91 -4.80
C THR A 110 -19.57 -3.01 -5.61
N LYS A 111 -20.66 -2.65 -6.32
CA LYS A 111 -21.33 -3.61 -7.23
C LYS A 111 -20.46 -3.93 -8.45
N GLU A 112 -19.68 -2.95 -8.87
CA GLU A 112 -18.78 -2.99 -10.01
C GLU A 112 -17.52 -3.83 -9.72
N ASN A 113 -17.19 -4.03 -8.44
CA ASN A 113 -16.10 -4.88 -7.97
C ASN A 113 -16.59 -6.17 -7.30
N ALA A 114 -17.51 -6.86 -7.96
CA ALA A 114 -18.06 -8.13 -7.46
C ALA A 114 -17.01 -9.24 -7.29
N SER A 115 -15.87 -9.15 -7.97
CA SER A 115 -14.74 -10.09 -7.84
C SER A 115 -13.79 -9.75 -6.69
N HIS A 116 -14.04 -8.67 -5.94
CA HIS A 116 -13.15 -8.19 -4.87
C HIS A 116 -11.71 -7.95 -5.35
N GLN A 117 -11.54 -7.43 -6.57
CA GLN A 117 -10.25 -7.15 -7.17
C GLN A 117 -9.39 -6.29 -6.23
N PRO A 118 -8.22 -6.77 -5.79
CA PRO A 118 -7.29 -5.99 -5.01
C PRO A 118 -6.80 -4.78 -5.79
N VAL A 119 -6.66 -3.63 -5.13
CA VAL A 119 -6.19 -2.39 -5.75
C VAL A 119 -5.00 -1.80 -5.01
N LEU A 120 -4.11 -1.16 -5.76
CA LEU A 120 -3.00 -0.36 -5.26
C LEU A 120 -3.34 1.12 -5.50
N THR A 121 -3.26 1.98 -4.49
CA THR A 121 -3.68 3.39 -4.62
C THR A 121 -2.90 4.32 -3.68
N LEU A 122 -2.95 5.62 -3.95
CA LEU A 122 -2.35 6.68 -3.12
C LEU A 122 -3.42 7.35 -2.26
N ILE A 123 -3.16 7.43 -0.96
CA ILE A 123 -4.00 8.17 0.00
C ILE A 123 -3.17 9.26 0.65
N GLN A 124 -3.71 10.48 0.72
CA GLN A 124 -3.12 11.58 1.48
C GLN A 124 -3.84 11.77 2.82
N MET A 125 -3.06 11.93 3.89
CA MET A 125 -3.53 12.36 5.21
C MET A 125 -2.99 13.74 5.53
N ASP A 126 -3.88 14.67 5.84
CA ASP A 126 -3.53 16.04 6.22
C ASP A 126 -3.67 16.25 7.73
N PHE A 127 -2.72 16.99 8.28
CA PHE A 127 -2.62 17.34 9.70
C PHE A 127 -2.56 18.87 9.81
N GLN A 128 -3.66 19.50 10.22
CA GLN A 128 -3.75 20.95 10.36
C GLN A 128 -4.13 21.34 11.79
N VAL A 129 -3.49 22.39 12.30
CA VAL A 129 -3.95 23.07 13.53
C VAL A 129 -4.93 24.19 13.17
N LYS A 130 -6.03 24.33 13.94
CA LYS A 130 -7.03 25.38 13.73
C LYS A 130 -6.49 26.77 14.12
N ARG A 131 -5.71 27.41 13.23
CA ARG A 131 -5.53 28.86 13.17
C ARG A 131 -5.49 29.28 11.70
N SER A 132 -6.56 29.92 11.22
CA SER A 132 -6.68 30.57 9.91
C SER A 132 -5.49 31.51 9.66
N SER A 133 -4.95 31.75 8.47
CA SER A 133 -5.43 31.67 7.10
C SER A 133 -4.18 31.52 6.22
N THR A 134 -4.06 30.44 5.44
CA THR A 134 -2.85 30.13 4.66
C THR A 134 -1.64 29.85 5.55
N ASP A 135 -1.57 28.65 6.12
CA ASP A 135 -0.26 28.08 6.46
C ASP A 135 0.46 27.86 5.13
N ASP A 136 1.14 28.91 4.64
CA ASP A 136 1.83 28.95 3.36
C ASP A 136 2.81 27.77 3.21
N SER A 137 3.35 27.29 4.34
CA SER A 137 4.20 26.10 4.35
C SER A 137 3.41 24.82 4.09
N PHE A 138 2.24 24.65 4.69
CA PHE A 138 1.33 23.54 4.41
C PHE A 138 0.85 23.59 2.95
N GLU A 139 0.31 24.72 2.50
CA GLU A 139 -0.21 24.89 1.14
C GLU A 139 0.84 24.56 0.07
N LYS A 140 2.08 25.02 0.26
CA LYS A 140 3.19 24.75 -0.68
C LYS A 140 3.57 23.28 -0.80
N HIS A 141 3.43 22.50 0.26
CA HIS A 141 3.94 21.12 0.31
C HIS A 141 2.85 20.06 0.27
N CYS A 142 1.63 20.40 0.64
CA CYS A 142 0.56 19.45 0.90
C CYS A 142 -0.66 19.59 0.01
N VAL A 143 -0.89 20.77 -0.58
CA VAL A 143 -1.99 20.92 -1.54
C VAL A 143 -1.44 20.65 -2.93
N ASN A 144 -1.87 19.52 -3.50
CA ASN A 144 -1.60 19.22 -4.89
C ASN A 144 -2.43 20.22 -5.72
N LYS A 145 -1.79 21.23 -6.30
CA LYS A 145 -2.46 22.13 -7.24
C LYS A 145 -2.78 21.33 -8.48
N SER A 146 -4.01 20.84 -8.60
CA SER A 146 -4.57 20.45 -9.88
C SER A 146 -4.42 21.66 -10.81
N VAL A 147 -3.50 21.56 -11.77
CA VAL A 147 -3.39 22.52 -12.88
C VAL A 147 -4.45 22.16 -13.90
#